data_AF-A0A317Z4R1-F1
#
_entry.id   AF-A0A317Z4R1-F1
#
_cell.length_a   1.000
_cell.length_b   1.000
_cell.length_c   1.000
_cell.angle_alpha   90.00
_cell.angle_beta   90.00
_cell.angle_gamma   90.00
#
_symmetry.space_group_name_H-M   'P 1'
#
loop_
_entity.id
_entity.type
_entity.pdbx_description
1 polymer ?
#
loop_
_entity_poly.entity_id
_entity_poly.type
_entity_poly.pdbx_seq_one_letter_code
_entity_poly.pdbx_strand_id
1 'polypeptide(L)'
;MTESTSIMETLFHQLDERTQNLNEENGQSFIENLGLAMEQLYTSERDMLEQATLQDRRKAFQFAYLNQLQKEEVQANHQITPDSIGLILGFLVSQFKEGTKE
;
A
#
# COMPACT_ATOMS: atom_id res chain seq x y z
N MET A 1 -4.79 -25.16 12.40
CA MET A 1 -3.49 -24.83 11.78
C MET A 1 -3.50 -23.34 11.60
N THR A 2 -2.78 -22.58 12.42
CA THR A 2 -2.68 -21.13 12.23
C THR A 2 -1.85 -20.92 10.98
N GLU A 3 -2.48 -20.41 9.91
CA GLU A 3 -1.76 -20.03 8.69
C GLU A 3 -0.67 -19.02 9.05
N SER A 4 0.56 -19.26 8.57
CA SER A 4 1.65 -18.31 8.76
C SER A 4 1.34 -17.05 7.95
N THR A 5 1.17 -15.91 8.64
CA THR A 5 0.93 -14.61 8.03
C THR A 5 2.03 -14.29 7.01
N SER A 6 1.64 -13.88 5.80
CA SER A 6 2.60 -13.51 4.76
C SER A 6 3.32 -12.20 5.09
N ILE A 7 4.52 -11.98 4.52
CA ILE A 7 5.25 -10.72 4.72
C ILE A 7 4.42 -9.49 4.29
N MET A 8 3.60 -9.64 3.24
CA MET A 8 2.69 -8.59 2.77
C MET A 8 1.61 -8.25 3.81
N GLU A 9 0.99 -9.28 4.41
CA GLU A 9 -0.02 -9.08 5.47
C GLU A 9 0.60 -8.48 6.72
N THR A 10 1.80 -8.93 7.12
CA THR A 10 2.54 -8.33 8.24
C THR A 10 2.81 -6.85 8.00
N LEU A 11 3.29 -6.48 6.80
CA LEU A 11 3.50 -5.09 6.43
C LEU A 11 2.20 -4.28 6.43
N PHE A 12 1.11 -4.84 5.91
CA PHE A 12 -0.21 -4.21 5.92
C PHE A 12 -0.66 -3.90 7.35
N HIS A 13 -0.62 -4.89 8.25
CA HIS A 13 -1.05 -4.72 9.63
C HIS A 13 -0.20 -3.70 10.38
N GLN A 14 1.12 -3.71 10.19
CA GLN A 14 1.99 -2.71 10.81
C GLN A 14 1.72 -1.30 10.31
N LEU A 15 1.50 -1.11 9.00
CA LEU A 15 1.15 0.18 8.45
C LEU A 15 -0.21 0.67 8.99
N ASP A 16 -1.21 -0.21 9.03
CA ASP A 16 -2.54 0.12 9.50
C ASP A 16 -2.55 0.49 10.99
N GLU A 17 -1.91 -0.32 11.84
CA GLU A 17 -1.83 -0.06 13.29
C GLU A 17 -1.10 1.26 13.59
N ARG A 18 0.07 1.47 12.99
CA ARG A 18 0.84 2.72 13.20
C ARG A 18 0.09 3.95 12.72
N THR A 19 -0.60 3.86 11.58
CA THR A 19 -1.42 4.96 11.08
C THR A 19 -2.55 5.29 12.05
N GLN A 20 -3.22 4.28 12.60
CA GLN A 20 -4.28 4.47 13.59
C GLN A 20 -3.76 5.13 14.86
N ASN A 21 -2.66 4.62 15.41
CA ASN A 21 -2.03 5.20 16.61
C ASN A 21 -1.63 6.66 16.38
N LEU A 22 -1.01 6.97 15.24
CA LEU A 22 -0.63 8.35 14.90
C LEU A 22 -1.86 9.28 14.76
N ASN A 23 -2.93 8.81 14.12
CA ASN A 23 -4.18 9.58 14.02
C ASN A 23 -4.82 9.83 15.38
N GLU A 24 -4.82 8.85 16.28
CA GLU A 24 -5.29 9.02 17.66
C GLU A 24 -4.43 10.01 18.46
N GLU A 25 -3.12 10.02 18.23
CA GLU A 25 -2.17 10.90 18.92
C GLU A 25 -2.22 12.36 18.43
N ASN A 26 -2.31 12.58 17.10
CA ASN A 26 -2.11 13.90 16.50
C ASN A 26 -3.33 14.47 15.77
N GLY A 27 -4.35 13.66 15.49
CA GLY A 27 -5.59 14.07 14.81
C GLY A 27 -5.43 14.51 13.34
N GLN A 28 -4.25 14.30 12.73
CA GLN A 28 -4.02 14.57 11.30
C GLN A 28 -4.74 13.55 10.41
N SER A 29 -4.91 13.86 9.12
CA SER A 29 -5.61 12.97 8.18
C SER A 29 -4.97 11.58 8.13
N PHE A 30 -5.76 10.56 7.80
CA PHE A 30 -5.26 9.19 7.71
C PHE A 30 -4.17 9.06 6.64
N ILE A 31 -4.25 9.83 5.54
CA ILE A 31 -3.25 9.78 4.47
C ILE A 31 -1.90 10.39 4.89
N GLU A 32 -1.91 11.47 5.67
CA GLU A 32 -0.69 12.06 6.23
C GLU A 32 -0.05 11.08 7.22
N ASN A 33 -0.86 10.49 8.10
CA ASN A 33 -0.40 9.51 9.08
C ASN A 33 0.06 8.21 8.43
N LEU A 34 -0.49 7.82 7.28
CA LEU A 34 0.03 6.69 6.49
C LEU A 34 1.43 7.00 5.97
N GLY A 35 1.66 8.22 5.47
CA GLY A 35 2.98 8.67 5.06
C GLY A 35 3.99 8.62 6.19
N LEU A 36 3.62 9.10 7.38
CA LEU A 36 4.44 9.03 8.58
C LEU A 36 4.70 7.58 9.02
N ALA A 37 3.68 6.72 9.02
CA ALA A 37 3.83 5.31 9.35
C ALA A 37 4.79 4.59 8.39
N MET A 38 4.75 4.92 7.09
CA MET A 38 5.70 4.41 6.10
C MET A 38 7.13 4.89 6.36
N GLU A 39 7.33 6.16 6.72
CA GLU A 39 8.65 6.70 7.08
C GLU A 39 9.20 6.02 8.34
N GLN A 40 8.36 5.86 9.36
CA GLN A 40 8.72 5.13 10.57
C GLN A 40 9.12 3.70 10.25
N LEU A 41 8.34 3.00 9.41
CA LEU A 41 8.62 1.62 9.03
C LEU A 41 9.93 1.50 8.26
N TYR A 42 10.15 2.41 7.32
CA TYR A 42 11.39 2.48 6.55
C TYR A 42 12.62 2.69 7.44
N THR A 43 12.48 3.51 8.48
CA THR A 43 13.58 3.88 9.37
C THR A 43 13.82 2.85 10.47
N SER A 44 12.75 2.25 11.02
CA SER A 44 12.83 1.35 12.19
C SER A 44 12.93 -0.14 11.84
N GLU A 45 12.36 -0.58 10.71
CA GLU A 45 12.21 -2.00 10.35
C GLU A 45 12.67 -2.29 8.92
N ARG A 46 13.80 -1.67 8.52
CA ARG A 46 14.36 -1.80 7.17
C ARG A 46 14.61 -3.25 6.75
N ASP A 47 15.13 -4.09 7.64
CA ASP A 47 15.43 -5.50 7.34
C ASP A 47 14.15 -6.29 6.96
N MET A 48 13.01 -5.97 7.57
CA MET A 48 11.74 -6.59 7.23
C MET A 48 11.26 -6.14 5.85
N LEU A 49 11.40 -4.84 5.53
CA LEU A 49 11.10 -4.33 4.19
C LEU A 49 11.97 -5.02 3.13
N GLU A 50 13.26 -5.19 3.39
CA GLU A 50 14.21 -5.83 2.47
C GLU A 50 13.88 -7.30 2.16
N GLN A 51 13.18 -8.00 3.07
CA GLN A 51 12.65 -9.34 2.83
C GLN A 51 11.41 -9.37 1.93
N ALA A 52 10.68 -8.25 1.84
CA ALA A 52 9.47 -8.14 1.04
C ALA A 52 9.78 -7.78 -0.41
N THR A 53 9.07 -8.39 -1.36
CA THR A 53 9.16 -8.02 -2.77
C THR A 53 8.54 -6.64 -3.01
N LEU A 54 8.84 -6.02 -4.15
CA LEU A 54 8.16 -4.79 -4.57
C LEU A 54 6.64 -4.95 -4.63
N GLN A 55 6.17 -6.15 -5.04
CA GLN A 55 4.74 -6.45 -5.09
C GLN A 55 4.13 -6.48 -3.68
N ASP A 56 4.83 -7.07 -2.71
CA ASP A 56 4.35 -7.16 -1.32
C ASP A 56 4.23 -5.77 -0.71
N ARG A 57 5.28 -4.94 -0.84
CA ARG A 57 5.28 -3.56 -0.31
C ARG A 57 4.16 -2.72 -0.92
N ARG A 58 3.97 -2.82 -2.24
CA ARG A 58 2.93 -2.09 -2.96
C ARG A 58 1.51 -2.54 -2.58
N LYS A 59 1.28 -3.85 -2.40
CA LYS A 59 -0.01 -4.39 -1.96
C LYS A 59 -0.31 -4.01 -0.51
N ALA A 60 0.68 -4.11 0.37
CA ALA A 60 0.54 -3.71 1.77
C ALA A 60 0.11 -2.24 1.90
N PHE A 61 0.78 -1.34 1.16
CA PHE A 61 0.38 0.06 1.06
C PHE A 61 -1.06 0.21 0.54
N GLN A 62 -1.42 -0.46 -0.54
CA GLN A 62 -2.77 -0.36 -1.11
C GLN A 62 -3.86 -0.83 -0.14
N PHE A 63 -3.63 -1.92 0.58
CA PHE A 63 -4.58 -2.39 1.58
C PHE A 63 -4.69 -1.43 2.76
N ALA A 64 -3.58 -0.88 3.25
CA ALA A 64 -3.59 0.14 4.30
C ALA A 64 -4.38 1.39 3.87
N TYR A 65 -4.11 1.90 2.66
CA TYR A 65 -4.82 3.03 2.08
C TYR A 65 -6.34 2.74 1.91
N LEU A 66 -6.70 1.59 1.34
CA LEU A 66 -8.09 1.20 1.15
C LEU A 66 -8.85 1.02 2.47
N ASN A 67 -8.16 0.56 3.53
CA ASN A 67 -8.74 0.47 4.87
C ASN A 67 -9.05 1.87 5.43
N GLN A 68 -8.17 2.84 5.20
CA GLN A 68 -8.35 4.22 5.64
C GLN A 68 -9.51 4.93 4.93
N LEU A 69 -9.77 4.61 3.66
CA LEU A 69 -10.93 5.14 2.94
C LEU A 69 -12.28 4.77 3.57
N GLN A 70 -12.33 3.76 4.43
CA GLN A 70 -13.53 3.42 5.20
C GLN A 70 -13.73 4.36 6.40
N LYS A 71 -12.69 5.10 6.79
CA LYS A 71 -12.65 6.01 7.95
C LYS A 71 -12.69 7.48 7.56
N GLU A 72 -12.15 7.83 6.38
CA GLU A 72 -12.09 9.19 5.87
C GLU A 72 -12.47 9.24 4.39
N GLU A 73 -13.45 10.08 4.05
CA GLU A 73 -13.89 10.25 2.67
C GLU A 73 -12.85 11.03 1.86
N VAL A 74 -12.35 10.42 0.78
CA VAL A 74 -11.45 11.06 -0.18
C VAL A 74 -12.20 11.29 -1.49
N GLN A 75 -12.16 12.53 -1.97
CA GLN A 75 -12.76 12.90 -3.26
C GLN A 75 -12.21 12.01 -4.38
N ALA A 76 -13.07 11.62 -5.33
CA ALA A 76 -12.74 10.64 -6.36
C ALA A 76 -11.47 10.96 -7.17
N ASN A 77 -11.20 12.25 -7.42
CA ASN A 77 -10.01 12.72 -8.15
C ASN A 77 -8.69 12.65 -7.35
N HIS A 78 -8.75 12.36 -6.05
CA HIS A 78 -7.58 12.17 -5.18
C HIS A 78 -7.38 10.70 -4.76
N GLN A 79 -8.23 9.79 -5.24
CA GLN A 79 -8.08 8.36 -4.97
C GLN A 79 -6.95 7.76 -5.82
N ILE A 80 -6.23 6.79 -5.26
CA ILE A 80 -5.22 6.03 -6.00
C ILE A 80 -5.87 5.13 -7.05
N THR A 81 -5.12 4.79 -8.10
CA THR A 81 -5.49 3.73 -9.02
C THR A 81 -5.16 2.37 -8.40
N PRO A 82 -6.16 1.51 -8.08
CA PRO A 82 -5.90 0.20 -7.50
C PRO A 82 -5.18 -0.72 -8.49
N ASP A 83 -4.48 -1.72 -7.94
CA ASP A 83 -3.73 -2.72 -8.71
C ASP A 83 -4.52 -3.40 -9.80
N SER A 84 -5.81 -3.67 -9.58
CA SER A 84 -6.68 -4.31 -10.56
C SER A 84 -6.73 -3.52 -11.88
N ILE A 85 -6.85 -2.18 -11.79
CA ILE A 85 -6.83 -1.31 -12.97
C ILE A 85 -5.42 -1.24 -13.56
N GLY A 86 -4.40 -1.14 -12.70
CA GLY A 86 -3.00 -1.13 -13.13
C GLY A 86 -2.60 -2.39 -13.93
N LEU A 87 -3.08 -3.57 -13.53
CA LEU A 87 -2.84 -4.84 -14.23
C LEU A 87 -3.52 -4.86 -15.61
N ILE A 88 -4.75 -4.38 -15.72
CA ILE A 88 -5.46 -4.26 -16.99
C ILE A 88 -4.69 -3.33 -17.94
N LEU A 89 -4.28 -2.15 -17.44
CA LEU A 89 -3.49 -1.21 -18.23
C LEU A 89 -2.13 -1.78 -18.64
N GLY A 90 -1.45 -2.50 -17.73
CA GLY A 90 -0.19 -3.18 -18.02
C GLY A 90 -0.32 -4.20 -19.14
N PHE A 91 -1.40 -4.97 -19.14
CA PHE A 91 -1.73 -5.90 -20.22
C PHE A 91 -2.00 -5.17 -21.55
N LEU A 92 -2.78 -4.09 -21.55
CA LEU A 92 -3.01 -3.32 -22.78
C LEU A 92 -1.68 -2.78 -23.35
N VAL A 93 -0.80 -2.26 -22.49
CA VAL A 93 0.53 -1.80 -22.90
C VAL A 93 1.37 -2.95 -23.48
N SER A 94 1.31 -4.16 -22.92
CA SER A 94 2.04 -5.31 -23.49
C SER A 94 1.53 -5.67 -24.88
N GLN A 95 0.21 -5.66 -25.10
CA GLN A 95 -0.38 -5.94 -26.42
C GLN A 95 0.08 -4.93 -27.49
N PHE A 96 0.18 -3.64 -27.16
CA PHE A 96 0.67 -2.63 -28.10
C PHE A 96 2.16 -2.77 -28.39
N LYS A 97 2.97 -3.16 -27.39
CA LYS A 97 4.42 -3.38 -27.57
C LYS A 97 4.71 -4.61 -28.42
N GLU A 98 3.93 -5.67 -28.32
CA GLU A 98 4.10 -6.88 -29.14
C GLU A 98 3.96 -6.61 -30.64
N GLY A 99 3.12 -5.64 -31.02
CA GLY A 99 2.99 -5.16 -32.40
C GLY A 99 4.10 -4.22 -32.88
N THR A 100 5.03 -3.81 -32.01
CA THR A 100 6.12 -2.86 -32.31
C THR A 100 7.49 -3.57 -32.48
N LYS A 101 7.49 -4.87 -32.80
CA LYS A 101 8.73 -5.56 -33.19
C LYS A 101 9.16 -5.10 -34.60
N GLU A 102 9.90 -3.99 -34.65
CA GLU A 102 10.88 -3.69 -35.72
C GLU A 102 12.26 -4.23 -35.32
#